data_AF-A0A969N5S3-F1
#
_entry.id   AF-A0A969N5S3-F1
#
_cell.length_a   1.000
_cell.length_b   1.000
_cell.length_c   1.000
_cell.angle_alpha   90.00
_cell.angle_beta   90.00
_cell.angle_gamma   90.00
#
_symmetry.space_group_name_H-M   'P 1'
#
loop_
_entity.id
_entity.type
_entity.pdbx_description
1 polymer ?
#
loop_
_entity_poly.entity_id
_entity_poly.type
_entity_poly.pdbx_seq_one_letter_code
_entity_poly.pdbx_strand_id
1 'polypeptide(L)'
;MPPTARAAYRDFQVDAVAVRLYALTWDVSPTSTTPEPEWSLLLVLGAQPGTQLPQSITLSVQDDMQLLTQETLQHAPYLYAQVIGTWNEQFRVTITLPNGASLTLPPFAFNPDSI
;
A
#
# COMPACT_ATOMS: atom_id res chain seq x y z
N MET A 1 -7.74 2.76 15.78
CA MET A 1 -7.90 1.91 14.58
C MET A 1 -9.35 1.43 14.54
N PRO A 2 -10.03 1.44 13.38
CA PRO A 2 -11.38 0.91 13.25
C PRO A 2 -11.49 -0.53 13.76
N PRO A 3 -12.63 -0.98 14.31
CA PRO A 3 -12.80 -2.34 14.84
C PRO A 3 -12.55 -3.44 13.79
N THR A 4 -12.77 -3.12 12.53
CA THR A 4 -12.61 -3.96 11.35
C THR A 4 -11.21 -3.91 10.75
N ALA A 5 -10.31 -3.12 11.35
CA ALA A 5 -8.95 -3.01 10.86
C ALA A 5 -8.24 -4.37 10.91
N ARG A 6 -7.66 -4.75 9.77
CA ARG A 6 -6.77 -5.88 9.61
C ARG A 6 -5.43 -5.34 9.16
N ALA A 7 -4.35 -5.92 9.66
CA ALA A 7 -3.00 -5.51 9.33
C ALA A 7 -2.13 -6.73 9.07
N ALA A 8 -1.28 -6.61 8.07
CA ALA A 8 -0.22 -7.56 7.80
C ALA A 8 1.06 -6.80 7.45
N TYR A 9 2.19 -7.48 7.60
CA TYR A 9 3.44 -6.99 7.04
C TYR A 9 4.16 -8.10 6.31
N ARG A 10 4.99 -7.72 5.36
CA ARG A 10 5.90 -8.64 4.69
C ARG A 10 7.19 -7.95 4.33
N ASP A 11 8.26 -8.71 4.44
CA ASP A 11 9.60 -8.33 4.03
C ASP A 11 9.81 -8.70 2.56
N PHE A 12 10.41 -7.80 1.80
CA PHE A 12 10.69 -7.96 0.37
C PHE A 12 12.14 -7.60 0.07
N GLN A 13 12.66 -8.16 -1.02
CA GLN A 13 13.90 -7.74 -1.65
C GLN A 13 13.55 -7.13 -3.00
N VAL A 14 13.95 -5.89 -3.22
CA VAL A 14 13.90 -5.24 -4.54
C VAL A 14 15.35 -5.06 -4.95
N ASP A 15 15.82 -5.85 -5.91
CA ASP A 15 17.26 -5.94 -6.24
C ASP A 15 18.10 -6.21 -4.97
N ALA A 16 19.05 -5.33 -4.61
CA ALA A 16 19.87 -5.44 -3.40
C ALA A 16 19.28 -4.74 -2.15
N VAL A 17 18.06 -4.19 -2.23
CA VAL A 17 17.45 -3.38 -1.18
C VAL A 17 16.39 -4.17 -0.41
N ALA A 18 16.64 -4.31 0.89
CA ALA A 18 15.76 -5.00 1.83
C ALA A 18 14.70 -4.04 2.40
N VAL A 19 13.44 -4.24 2.05
CA VAL A 19 12.31 -3.40 2.47
C VAL A 19 11.28 -4.19 3.27
N ARG A 20 10.46 -3.48 4.06
CA ARG A 20 9.29 -4.00 4.76
C ARG A 20 8.07 -3.17 4.39
N LEU A 21 7.01 -3.83 3.94
CA LEU A 21 5.73 -3.19 3.69
C LEU A 21 4.72 -3.64 4.74
N TYR A 22 4.11 -2.67 5.41
CA TYR A 22 2.90 -2.88 6.21
C TYR A 22 1.69 -2.52 5.35
N ALA A 23 0.68 -3.36 5.38
CA ALA A 23 -0.61 -3.11 4.74
C ALA A 23 -1.70 -3.21 5.81
N LEU A 24 -2.52 -2.17 5.90
CA LEU A 24 -3.67 -2.10 6.78
C LEU A 24 -4.91 -1.90 5.93
N THR A 25 -5.96 -2.67 6.23
CA THR A 25 -7.24 -2.56 5.55
C THR A 25 -8.37 -2.45 6.57
N TRP A 26 -9.42 -1.70 6.24
CA TRP A 26 -10.64 -1.64 7.02
C TRP A 26 -11.82 -1.27 6.11
N ASP A 27 -13.03 -1.65 6.54
CA ASP A 27 -14.25 -1.22 5.87
C ASP A 27 -14.49 0.28 6.13
N VAL A 28 -15.03 0.96 5.12
CA VAL A 28 -15.50 2.33 5.25
C VAL A 28 -17.01 2.24 5.24
N SER A 29 -17.63 2.52 6.41
CA SER A 29 -19.08 2.42 6.55
C SER A 29 -19.79 3.30 5.53
N PRO A 30 -20.81 2.77 4.82
CA PRO A 30 -21.57 3.55 3.87
C PRO A 30 -22.23 4.75 4.56
N THR A 31 -22.26 5.87 3.87
CA THR A 31 -22.92 7.10 4.32
C THR A 31 -24.16 7.38 3.48
N SER A 32 -24.99 8.35 3.88
CA SER A 32 -26.12 8.79 3.05
C SER A 32 -25.69 9.30 1.66
N THR A 33 -24.42 9.68 1.49
CA THR A 33 -23.83 10.17 0.25
C THR A 33 -23.00 9.13 -0.50
N THR A 34 -22.56 8.07 0.17
CA THR A 34 -21.80 6.95 -0.40
C THR A 34 -22.46 5.63 0.04
N PRO A 35 -23.54 5.21 -0.64
CA PRO A 35 -24.31 4.04 -0.25
C PRO A 35 -23.60 2.72 -0.60
N GLU A 36 -22.61 2.76 -1.51
CA GLU A 36 -21.84 1.59 -1.90
C GLU A 36 -20.80 1.25 -0.82
N PRO A 37 -20.60 -0.04 -0.49
CA PRO A 37 -19.59 -0.43 0.49
C PRO A 37 -18.17 -0.20 -0.03
N GLU A 38 -17.39 0.53 0.76
CA GLU A 38 -16.02 0.91 0.47
C GLU A 38 -15.05 0.30 1.49
N TRP A 39 -13.78 0.32 1.16
CA TRP A 39 -12.68 -0.07 2.04
C TRP A 39 -11.50 0.85 1.83
N SER A 40 -10.64 0.94 2.83
CA SER A 40 -9.39 1.68 2.74
C SER A 40 -8.21 0.73 2.77
N LEU A 41 -7.19 1.04 1.97
CA LEU A 41 -5.86 0.44 2.02
C LEU A 41 -4.86 1.51 2.46
N LEU A 42 -4.22 1.29 3.60
CA LEU A 42 -3.06 2.07 4.04
C LEU A 42 -1.80 1.21 3.92
N LEU A 43 -0.84 1.72 3.17
CA LEU A 43 0.46 1.11 2.98
C LEU A 43 1.52 1.94 3.69
N VAL A 44 2.45 1.28 4.37
CA VAL A 44 3.65 1.92 4.95
C VAL A 44 4.87 1.13 4.52
N LEU A 45 5.70 1.74 3.68
CA LEU A 45 6.96 1.16 3.20
C LEU A 45 8.12 1.70 4.04
N GLY A 46 8.79 0.82 4.76
CA GLY A 46 9.97 1.13 5.55
C GLY A 46 11.16 0.24 5.18
N ALA A 47 12.31 0.55 5.77
CA ALA A 47 13.46 -0.33 5.72
C ALA A 47 13.26 -1.55 6.64
N GLN A 48 13.95 -2.65 6.36
CA GLN A 48 14.07 -3.72 7.35
C GLN A 48 14.88 -3.25 8.58
N PRO A 49 14.70 -3.87 9.76
CA PRO A 49 15.47 -3.49 10.94
C PRO A 49 16.98 -3.49 10.68
N GLY A 50 17.63 -2.38 11.01
CA GLY A 50 19.08 -2.20 10.81
C GLY A 50 19.49 -1.73 9.41
N THR A 51 18.54 -1.50 8.49
CA THR A 51 18.82 -0.92 7.16
C THR A 51 18.16 0.45 7.00
N GLN A 52 18.41 1.11 5.87
CA GLN A 52 17.79 2.38 5.49
C GLN A 52 17.20 2.26 4.10
N LEU A 53 16.09 2.98 3.86
CA LEU A 53 15.56 3.10 2.51
C LEU A 53 16.46 4.00 1.68
N PRO A 54 16.70 3.67 0.40
CA PRO A 54 17.43 4.55 -0.49
C PRO A 54 16.61 5.80 -0.78
N GLN A 55 17.30 6.94 -0.86
CA GLN A 55 16.71 8.21 -1.27
C GLN A 55 16.05 8.07 -2.64
N SER A 56 14.89 8.72 -2.82
CA SER A 56 14.11 8.66 -4.07
C SER A 56 13.52 7.29 -4.43
N ILE A 57 13.46 6.32 -3.50
CA ILE A 57 12.57 5.16 -3.67
C ILE A 57 11.13 5.65 -3.79
N THR A 58 10.35 4.98 -4.63
CA THR A 58 8.96 5.35 -4.93
C THR A 58 8.01 4.20 -4.59
N LEU A 59 6.86 4.54 -4.01
CA LEU A 59 5.73 3.64 -3.79
C LEU A 59 4.55 4.16 -4.61
N SER A 60 4.07 3.37 -5.58
CA SER A 60 2.91 3.72 -6.41
C SER A 60 1.76 2.77 -6.17
N VAL A 61 0.54 3.31 -6.23
CA VAL A 61 -0.72 2.58 -6.12
C VAL A 61 -1.60 2.97 -7.31
N GLN A 62 -2.07 1.97 -8.05
CA GLN A 62 -2.96 2.15 -9.20
C GLN A 62 -4.15 1.20 -9.11
N ASP A 63 -5.29 1.62 -9.66
CA ASP A 63 -6.43 0.74 -9.90
C ASP A 63 -6.33 0.11 -11.31
N ASP A 64 -7.46 -0.30 -11.90
CA ASP A 64 -7.49 -0.84 -13.26
C ASP A 64 -7.43 0.22 -14.37
N MET A 65 -7.73 1.48 -14.03
CA MET A 65 -7.84 2.58 -14.98
C MET A 65 -6.66 3.56 -14.91
N GLN A 66 -6.16 3.85 -13.71
CA GLN A 66 -5.23 4.97 -13.48
C GLN A 66 -4.35 4.80 -12.24
N LEU A 67 -3.27 5.59 -12.23
CA LEU A 67 -2.45 5.82 -11.05
C LEU A 67 -3.22 6.67 -10.04
N LEU A 68 -3.42 6.14 -8.83
CA LEU A 68 -4.12 6.85 -7.75
C LEU A 68 -3.19 7.69 -6.91
N THR A 69 -2.01 7.15 -6.57
CA THR A 69 -0.99 7.88 -5.83
C THR A 69 0.41 7.36 -6.13
N GLN A 70 1.40 8.24 -6.00
CA GLN A 70 2.80 7.92 -6.08
C GLN A 70 3.58 8.78 -5.09
N GLU A 71 4.21 8.11 -4.14
CA GLU A 71 4.97 8.73 -3.06
C GLU A 71 6.46 8.46 -3.25
N THR A 72 7.30 9.48 -3.12
CA THR A 72 8.76 9.37 -3.32
C THR A 72 9.50 9.81 -2.08
N LEU A 73 10.48 9.00 -1.64
CA LEU A 73 11.17 9.23 -0.38
C LEU A 73 12.08 10.45 -0.50
N GLN A 74 11.84 11.40 0.41
CA GLN A 74 12.68 12.58 0.58
C GLN A 74 13.43 12.46 1.92
N HIS A 75 12.89 13.02 3.00
CA HIS A 75 13.61 13.14 4.28
C HIS A 75 13.13 12.15 5.36
N ALA A 76 11.96 11.53 5.19
CA ALA A 76 11.41 10.60 6.16
C ALA A 76 12.09 9.22 6.08
N PRO A 77 12.05 8.40 7.15
CA PRO A 77 12.58 7.03 7.10
C PRO A 77 11.61 6.00 6.46
N TYR A 78 10.42 6.44 6.04
CA TYR A 78 9.39 5.60 5.43
C TYR A 78 8.53 6.40 4.44
N LEU A 79 7.83 5.68 3.58
CA LEU A 79 6.71 6.17 2.77
C LEU A 79 5.41 5.64 3.30
N TYR A 80 4.32 6.38 3.07
CA TYR A 80 2.98 5.85 3.26
C TYR A 80 2.07 6.30 2.13
N ALA A 81 1.15 5.43 1.71
CA ALA A 81 0.14 5.73 0.71
C ALA A 81 -1.21 5.23 1.23
N GLN A 82 -2.26 6.02 1.06
CA GLN A 82 -3.62 5.62 1.43
C GLN A 82 -4.55 5.81 0.23
N VAL A 83 -5.33 4.78 -0.06
CA VAL A 83 -6.39 4.81 -1.08
C VAL A 83 -7.69 4.27 -0.48
N ILE A 84 -8.81 4.65 -1.10
CA ILE A 84 -10.16 4.15 -0.81
C ILE A 84 -10.72 3.63 -2.12
N GLY A 85 -11.43 2.52 -2.07
CA GLY A 85 -12.19 1.99 -3.20
C GLY A 85 -13.39 1.18 -2.74
N THR A 86 -14.22 0.82 -3.70
CA THR A 86 -15.33 -0.12 -3.54
C THR A 86 -14.80 -1.53 -3.20
N TRP A 87 -15.64 -2.37 -2.58
CA TRP A 87 -15.24 -3.74 -2.23
C TRP A 87 -14.82 -4.62 -3.43
N ASN A 88 -15.25 -4.27 -4.65
CA ASN A 88 -14.89 -5.00 -5.87
C ASN A 88 -13.59 -4.51 -6.51
N GLU A 89 -13.08 -3.35 -6.09
CA GLU A 89 -11.83 -2.81 -6.62
C GLU A 89 -10.60 -3.51 -6.06
N GLN A 90 -9.56 -3.53 -6.90
CA GLN A 90 -8.26 -4.06 -6.53
C GLN A 90 -7.19 -3.01 -6.80
N PHE A 91 -6.21 -2.95 -5.91
CA PHE A 91 -5.09 -2.02 -6.03
C PHE A 91 -3.81 -2.77 -6.36
N ARG A 92 -3.14 -2.33 -7.43
CA ARG A 92 -1.78 -2.77 -7.78
C ARG A 92 -0.78 -1.83 -7.14
N VAL A 93 0.16 -2.41 -6.39
CA VAL A 93 1.20 -1.68 -5.67
C VAL A 93 2.54 -1.99 -6.30
N THR A 94 3.31 -0.96 -6.63
CA THR A 94 4.67 -1.11 -7.15
C THR A 94 5.66 -0.32 -6.31
N ILE A 95 6.77 -0.95 -5.98
CA ILE A 95 7.93 -0.34 -5.34
C ILE A 95 9.00 -0.16 -6.41
N THR A 96 9.49 1.07 -6.61
CA THR A 96 10.50 1.39 -7.62
C THR A 96 11.72 2.03 -6.97
N LEU A 97 12.89 1.46 -7.23
CA LEU A 97 14.17 2.00 -6.78
C LEU A 97 14.67 3.11 -7.72
N PRO A 98 15.59 3.98 -7.25
CA PRO A 98 16.17 5.05 -8.07
C PRO A 98 16.91 4.57 -9.32
N ASN A 99 17.43 3.33 -9.28
CA ASN A 99 18.11 2.70 -10.43
C ASN A 99 17.12 2.12 -11.46
N GLY A 100 15.81 2.29 -11.26
CA GLY A 100 14.75 1.79 -12.14
C GLY A 100 14.32 0.35 -11.87
N ALA A 101 14.99 -0.39 -10.98
CA ALA A 101 14.54 -1.71 -10.57
C ALA A 101 13.21 -1.59 -9.80
N SER A 102 12.25 -2.48 -10.09
CA SER A 102 10.93 -2.40 -9.48
C SER A 102 10.38 -3.77 -9.10
N LEU A 103 9.47 -3.76 -8.12
CA LEU A 103 8.70 -4.91 -7.66
C LEU A 103 7.23 -4.54 -7.64
N THR A 104 6.44 -5.17 -8.52
CA THR A 104 4.98 -5.12 -8.46
C THR A 104 4.47 -6.28 -7.61
N LEU A 105 3.67 -5.96 -6.59
CA LEU A 105 3.10 -6.95 -5.68
C LEU A 105 1.82 -7.58 -6.27
N PRO A 106 1.40 -8.76 -5.77
CA PRO A 106 0.06 -9.26 -6.04
C PRO A 106 -1.00 -8.19 -5.71
N PRO A 107 -2.10 -8.10 -6.47
CA PRO A 107 -3.14 -7.11 -6.21
C PRO A 107 -3.70 -7.22 -4.79
N PHE A 108 -3.93 -6.07 -4.17
CA PHE A 108 -4.64 -5.96 -2.91
C PHE A 108 -6.13 -5.90 -3.20
N ALA A 109 -6.88 -6.86 -2.69
CA ALA A 109 -8.34 -6.92 -2.75
C ALA A 109 -8.89 -6.95 -1.32
N PHE A 110 -10.10 -6.44 -1.14
CA PHE A 110 -10.80 -6.51 0.13
C PHE A 110 -11.68 -7.75 0.18
N ASN A 111 -11.50 -8.55 1.22
CA ASN A 111 -12.43 -9.62 1.55
C ASN A 111 -12.82 -9.52 3.03
N PRO A 112 -14.00 -8.96 3.35
CA PRO A 112 -14.46 -8.80 4.72
C PRO A 112 -14.77 -10.13 5.42
N ASP A 113 -14.97 -11.20 4.66
CA ASP A 113 -15.35 -12.53 5.16
C ASP A 113 -14.15 -13.50 5.27
N SER A 114 -12.94 -13.08 4.87
CA SER A 114 -11.74 -13.89 5.06
C SER A 114 -11.37 -14.00 6.54
N ILE A 115 -11.61 -15.19 7.13
CA ILE A 115 -11.14 -15.60 8.46
C ILE A 115 -9.86 -16.43 8.29
#